data_AF-T1B4U1-F1
#
_entry.id   AF-T1B4U1-F1
#
_cell.length_a   1.000
_cell.length_b   1.000
_cell.length_c   1.000
_cell.angle_alpha   90.00
_cell.angle_beta   90.00
_cell.angle_gamma   90.00
#
_symmetry.space_group_name_H-M   'P 1'
#
loop_
_entity.id
_entity.type
_entity.pdbx_description
1 polymer ?
#
loop_
_entity_poly.entity_id
_entity_poly.type
_entity_poly.pdbx_seq_one_letter_code
_entity_poly.pdbx_strand_id
1 'polypeptide(L)' 'RRIINVEPKLVGIGGGTCAAFFRKKGMNAVVWSKKPDIAHQPNEYAMLSDILLDAKVFVDMCIEH' A
#
# COMPACT_ATOMS: atom_id res chain seq x y z
N ARG A 1 10.76 -2.45 5.81
CA ARG A 1 12.19 -2.82 5.86
C ARG A 1 12.48 -4.22 5.29
N ARG A 2 11.89 -5.31 5.77
CA ARG A 2 12.27 -6.69 5.35
C ARG A 2 12.22 -6.95 3.84
N ILE A 3 11.13 -6.58 3.18
CA ILE A 3 10.92 -6.91 1.76
C ILE A 3 11.58 -5.90 0.81
N ILE A 4 11.43 -4.61 1.11
CA ILE A 4 11.82 -3.52 0.20
C ILE A 4 13.09 -2.77 0.62
N ASN A 5 13.69 -3.13 1.76
CA ASN A 5 14.83 -2.44 2.38
C ASN A 5 14.68 -0.92 2.55
N VAL A 6 13.46 -0.47 2.81
CA VAL A 6 13.12 0.94 3.09
C VAL A 6 12.46 1.04 4.46
N GLU A 7 12.73 2.15 5.15
CA GLU A 7 12.03 2.54 6.37
C GLU A 7 10.67 3.17 6.02
N PRO A 8 9.55 2.54 6.41
CA PRO A 8 8.22 3.05 6.07
C PRO A 8 7.93 4.35 6.84
N LYS A 9 7.27 5.30 6.18
CA LYS A 9 6.74 6.50 6.82
C LYS A 9 5.21 6.44 6.81
N LEU A 10 4.60 6.63 7.97
CA LEU A 10 3.15 6.72 8.10
C LEU A 10 2.71 8.13 7.71
N VAL A 11 2.01 8.26 6.59
CA VAL A 11 1.56 9.54 6.04
C VAL A 11 0.11 9.46 5.57
N GLY A 12 -0.56 10.61 5.51
CA GLY A 12 -1.81 10.75 4.76
C GLY A 12 -1.51 10.95 3.28
N ILE A 13 -2.23 10.28 2.39
CA ILE A 13 -2.00 10.33 0.94
C ILE A 13 -2.87 11.36 0.20
N GLY A 14 -3.81 12.02 0.89
CA GLY A 14 -4.82 12.86 0.25
C GLY A 14 -5.86 12.03 -0.52
N GLY A 15 -7.07 12.56 -0.70
CA GLY A 15 -8.21 11.76 -1.18
C GLY A 15 -8.62 10.67 -0.16
N GLY A 16 -9.90 10.34 -0.07
CA GLY A 16 -10.36 9.31 0.86
C GLY A 16 -9.76 7.93 0.53
N THR A 17 -9.59 7.08 1.54
CA THR A 17 -9.30 5.66 1.35
C THR A 17 -10.36 4.80 2.02
N CYS A 18 -10.59 3.59 1.52
CA CYS A 18 -11.50 2.64 2.17
C CYS A 18 -11.06 2.30 3.60
N ALA A 19 -9.75 2.37 3.91
CA ALA A 19 -9.21 2.20 5.26
C ALA A 19 -9.78 3.22 6.28
N ALA A 20 -10.26 4.38 5.82
CA ALA A 20 -10.88 5.36 6.72
C ALA A 20 -12.14 4.81 7.40
N PHE A 21 -12.94 3.98 6.74
CA PHE A 21 -14.13 3.38 7.34
C PHE A 21 -13.77 2.40 8.47
N PHE A 22 -12.71 1.62 8.29
CA PHE A 22 -12.21 0.69 9.32
C PHE A 22 -11.64 1.45 10.52
N ARG A 23 -10.84 2.51 10.29
CA ARG A 23 -10.34 3.37 11.36
C ARG A 23 -11.46 4.06 12.13
N LYS A 24 -12.53 4.53 11.46
CA LYS A 24 -13.73 5.08 12.12
C LYS A 24 -14.42 4.09 13.04
N LYS A 25 -14.27 2.79 12.81
CA LYS A 25 -14.78 1.71 13.68
C LYS A 25 -13.78 1.28 14.77
N GLY A 26 -12.67 2.01 14.95
CA GLY A 26 -11.64 1.68 15.94
C GLY A 26 -10.68 0.56 15.53
N MET A 27 -10.69 0.13 14.26
CA MET A 27 -9.79 -0.93 13.78
C MET A 27 -8.47 -0.34 13.26
N ASN A 28 -7.36 -1.02 13.53
CA ASN A 28 -6.06 -0.69 12.96
C ASN A 28 -6.06 -1.02 11.46
N ALA A 29 -5.96 0.01 10.60
CA ALA A 29 -5.97 -0.17 9.15
C ALA A 29 -5.03 0.80 8.44
N VAL A 30 -4.14 0.23 7.62
CA VAL A 30 -3.19 0.93 6.74
C VAL A 30 -3.54 0.66 5.28
N VAL A 31 -3.06 1.51 4.37
CA VAL A 31 -3.14 1.30 2.93
C VAL A 31 -1.71 1.25 2.40
N TRP A 32 -1.45 0.32 1.49
CA TRP A 32 -0.14 0.12 0.91
C TRP A 32 -0.26 -0.16 -0.58
N SER A 33 0.57 0.50 -1.37
CA SER A 33 0.86 0.10 -2.74
C SER A 33 2.15 0.79 -3.18
N LYS A 34 3.03 0.04 -3.85
CA LYS A 34 4.09 0.62 -4.65
C LYS A 34 3.56 0.83 -6.07
N LYS A 35 3.48 2.09 -6.50
CA LYS A 35 2.95 2.45 -7.82
C LYS A 35 3.51 3.77 -8.34
N PRO A 36 3.51 3.98 -9.67
CA PRO A 36 3.70 5.31 -10.23
C PRO A 36 2.54 6.26 -9.86
N ASP A 37 2.81 7.56 -9.86
CA ASP A 37 1.83 8.60 -9.53
C ASP A 37 1.07 9.08 -10.77
N ILE A 38 0.38 8.15 -11.43
CA ILE A 38 -0.34 8.37 -12.70
C ILE A 38 -1.78 7.82 -12.66
N ALA A 39 -2.30 7.54 -11.47
CA ALA A 39 -3.68 7.08 -11.32
C ALA A 39 -4.64 8.14 -11.88
N HIS A 40 -5.65 7.71 -12.64
CA HIS A 40 -6.63 8.58 -13.30
C HIS A 40 -6.04 9.50 -14.38
N GLN A 41 -4.85 9.18 -14.89
CA GLN A 41 -4.23 9.87 -16.03
C GLN A 41 -4.27 8.99 -17.28
N PRO A 42 -4.24 9.56 -18.50
CA PRO A 42 -4.03 8.77 -19.73
C PRO A 42 -2.75 7.95 -19.66
N ASN A 43 -2.77 6.76 -20.27
CA ASN A 43 -1.66 5.79 -20.22
C ASN A 43 -1.31 5.32 -18.80
N GLU A 44 -2.31 5.19 -17.91
CA GLU A 44 -2.15 4.54 -16.61
C GLU A 44 -1.57 3.13 -16.78
N TYR A 45 -0.54 2.82 -15.99
CA TYR A 45 0.12 1.51 -16.00
C TYR A 45 0.58 1.13 -14.60
N ALA A 46 0.90 -0.15 -14.42
CA ALA A 46 1.56 -0.68 -13.25
C ALA A 46 2.84 -1.43 -13.65
N MET A 47 3.86 -1.35 -12.81
CA MET A 47 5.08 -2.13 -13.00
C MET A 47 4.88 -3.53 -12.44
N LEU A 48 5.09 -4.56 -13.27
CA LEU A 48 5.01 -5.96 -12.81
C LEU A 48 5.96 -6.24 -11.63
N SER A 49 7.14 -5.62 -11.61
CA SER A 49 8.08 -5.69 -10.50
C SER A 49 7.50 -5.15 -9.19
N ASP A 50 6.69 -4.09 -9.27
CA ASP A 50 6.08 -3.48 -8.08
C ASP A 50 4.92 -4.34 -7.58
N ILE A 51 4.11 -4.91 -8.49
CA ILE A 51 3.06 -5.87 -8.13
C ILE A 51 3.65 -7.09 -7.41
N LEU A 52 4.74 -7.67 -7.95
CA LEU A 52 5.42 -8.80 -7.32
C LEU A 52 6.03 -8.44 -5.95
N LEU A 53 6.46 -7.18 -5.78
CA LEU A 53 7.00 -6.71 -4.51
C LEU A 53 5.89 -6.50 -3.47
N ASP A 54 4.77 -5.89 -3.86
CA ASP A 54 3.59 -5.71 -3.02
C ASP A 54 3.00 -7.05 -2.57
N ALA A 55 2.96 -8.05 -3.46
CA ALA A 55 2.55 -9.40 -3.11
C ALA A 55 3.42 -10.00 -1.99
N LYS A 56 4.75 -9.83 -2.06
CA LYS A 56 5.67 -10.25 -0.99
C LYS A 56 5.43 -9.51 0.32
N VAL A 57 5.15 -8.20 0.26
CA VAL A 57 4.79 -7.40 1.45
C VAL A 57 3.49 -7.92 2.08
N PHE A 58 2.47 -8.25 1.28
CA PHE A 58 1.21 -8.78 1.80
C PHE A 58 1.38 -10.16 2.43
N VAL A 59 2.14 -11.07 1.81
CA VAL A 59 2.45 -12.38 2.38
C VAL A 59 3.20 -12.24 3.71
N ASP A 60 4.22 -11.38 3.77
CA ASP A 60 4.98 -11.09 4.99
C ASP A 60 4.08 -10.54 6.12
N MET A 61 3.09 -9.69 5.80
CA MET A 61 2.11 -9.19 6.78
C MET A 61 1.09 -10.23 7.24
N CYS A 62 0.71 -11.19 6.38
CA CYS A 62 -0.28 -12.21 6.70
C CYS A 62 0.30 -13.38 7.49
N ILE A 63 1.57 -13.73 7.26
CA ILE A 63 2.22 -14.87 7.90
C ILE A 63 2.80 -14.48 9.26
N GLU A 64 3.28 -13.26 9.43
CA GLU A 64 3.77 -12.77 10.72
C GLU A 64 2.64 -12.09 11.52
N HIS A 65 1.94 -12.90 12.32
CA HIS A 65 1.16 -12.48 13.48
C HIS A 65 1.80 -12.99 14.77
#